data_AF-A0A1G3MUM4-F1
#
_entry.id   AF-A0A1G3MUM4-F1
#
_cell.length_a   1.000
_cell.length_b   1.000
_cell.length_c   1.000
_cell.angle_alpha   90.00
_cell.angle_beta   90.00
_cell.angle_gamma   90.00
#
_symmetry.space_group_name_H-M   'P 1'
#
loop_
_entity.id
_entity.type
_entity.pdbx_description
1 polymer ?
#
loop_
_entity_poly.entity_id
_entity_poly.type
_entity_poly.pdbx_seq_one_letter_code
_entity_poly.pdbx_strand_id
1 'polypeptide(L)'
;MKQLLLSTRPARHVAFSLLALGLALTGCRSAGQLQHLAAPNLAPAPGSVQASTTQPDAATSASQAAARPVATLVYVWEHSIVYHQPGTRSEGRSHYLTCNGTLLPDVFALVVLPDGRSFAFGTRSQLWGDDGYVPADLVKLPASPTAITSNSLAVGFYLGDSRLAGTPAGWFHARRDGWQAFIDPTRVDAFVQANRLEPLPRQRQAELAPSAKP
;
A
#
# COMPACT_ATOMS: atom_id res chain seq x y z
N MET A 1 46.54 1.11 29.47
CA MET A 1 46.74 -0.36 29.33
C MET A 1 45.99 -1.07 30.44
N LYS A 2 44.91 -1.81 30.11
CA LYS A 2 44.19 -2.85 30.88
C LYS A 2 42.91 -3.13 30.09
N GLN A 3 43.03 -3.93 29.02
CA GLN A 3 42.72 -5.36 28.91
C GLN A 3 41.22 -5.72 28.98
N LEU A 4 40.85 -6.44 27.92
CA LEU A 4 39.60 -7.09 27.53
C LEU A 4 38.83 -7.75 28.66
N LEU A 5 37.50 -7.83 28.48
CA LEU A 5 36.73 -9.07 28.65
C LEU A 5 35.54 -9.06 27.68
N LEU A 6 35.65 -9.85 26.61
CA LEU A 6 34.53 -10.24 25.77
C LEU A 6 33.62 -11.18 26.58
N SER A 7 32.32 -10.91 26.60
CA SER A 7 31.31 -11.87 27.05
C SER A 7 30.42 -12.24 25.86
N THR A 8 30.75 -13.39 25.26
CA THR A 8 29.88 -14.12 24.35
C THR A 8 28.86 -14.90 25.17
N ARG A 9 27.57 -14.75 24.86
CA ARG A 9 26.55 -15.73 25.24
C ARG A 9 25.57 -16.02 24.10
N PRO A 10 25.06 -17.26 24.03
CA PRO A 10 24.75 -17.92 22.78
C PRO A 10 23.30 -17.76 22.30
N ALA A 11 23.16 -17.95 20.98
CA ALA A 11 21.90 -18.16 20.28
C ALA A 11 21.09 -19.30 20.91
N ARG A 12 19.82 -19.00 21.23
CA ARG A 12 18.82 -20.02 21.52
C ARG A 12 17.91 -20.14 20.31
N HIS A 13 18.14 -21.21 19.55
CA HIS A 13 17.14 -21.77 18.65
C HIS A 13 15.93 -22.20 19.48
N VAL A 14 14.76 -21.64 19.18
CA VAL A 14 13.48 -22.22 19.56
C VAL A 14 12.88 -22.79 18.29
N ALA A 15 12.83 -24.12 18.25
CA ALA A 15 12.24 -24.90 17.19
C ALA A 15 10.85 -25.39 17.61
N PHE A 16 10.01 -25.60 16.59
CA PHE A 16 8.79 -26.42 16.55
C PHE A 16 7.59 -26.05 17.43
N SER A 17 6.48 -25.71 16.76
CA SER A 17 5.24 -26.49 16.86
C SER A 17 4.37 -26.25 15.63
N LEU A 18 4.43 -27.21 14.70
CA LEU A 18 3.40 -27.46 13.69
C LEU A 18 2.27 -28.21 14.39
N LEU A 19 1.13 -27.54 14.63
CA LEU A 19 -0.09 -28.24 14.99
C LEU A 19 -0.97 -28.33 13.74
N ALA A 20 -0.99 -29.53 13.17
CA ALA A 20 -2.00 -29.95 12.21
C ALA A 20 -3.30 -30.26 12.98
N LEU A 21 -4.39 -29.62 12.58
CA LEU A 21 -5.77 -29.94 12.91
C LEU A 21 -6.55 -29.57 11.64
N GLY A 22 -7.36 -30.38 10.99
CA GLY A 22 -7.96 -31.66 11.28
C GLY A 22 -9.16 -31.70 10.32
N LEU A 23 -9.29 -32.78 9.55
CA LEU A 23 -10.35 -33.01 8.58
C LEU A 23 -11.75 -32.74 9.16
N ALA A 24 -12.62 -32.12 8.36
CA ALA A 24 -14.05 -32.44 8.37
C ALA A 24 -14.54 -32.56 6.92
N LEU A 25 -14.82 -33.81 6.54
CA LEU A 25 -15.58 -34.20 5.36
C LEU A 25 -17.08 -34.03 5.60
N THR A 26 -17.80 -33.99 4.48
CA THR A 26 -19.18 -34.47 4.26
C THR A 26 -20.31 -33.44 4.35
N GLY A 27 -21.06 -33.29 3.26
CA GLY A 27 -22.36 -32.61 3.30
C GLY A 27 -23.03 -32.28 1.96
N CYS A 28 -23.47 -33.32 1.24
CA CYS A 28 -24.73 -33.39 0.47
C CYS A 28 -25.19 -32.28 -0.50
N ARG A 29 -25.25 -32.67 -1.79
CA ARG A 29 -26.45 -32.73 -2.65
C ARG A 29 -27.37 -31.48 -2.72
N SER A 30 -27.50 -30.91 -3.92
CA SER A 30 -28.79 -30.96 -4.61
C SER A 30 -28.63 -30.77 -6.12
N ALA A 31 -29.24 -31.70 -6.86
CA ALA A 31 -29.52 -31.59 -8.27
C ALA A 31 -30.62 -30.54 -8.52
N GLY A 32 -30.55 -29.86 -9.65
CA GLY A 32 -31.54 -28.91 -10.14
C GLY A 32 -31.48 -28.86 -11.66
N GLN A 33 -32.09 -29.88 -12.28
CA GLN A 33 -32.26 -30.09 -13.71
C GLN A 33 -33.65 -29.58 -14.11
N LEU A 34 -33.75 -28.60 -15.02
CA LEU A 34 -34.87 -28.37 -15.96
C LEU A 34 -34.32 -27.49 -17.11
N GLN A 35 -34.06 -28.03 -18.30
CA GLN A 35 -34.99 -28.31 -19.41
C GLN A 35 -35.50 -27.07 -20.19
N HIS A 36 -34.96 -26.95 -21.41
CA HIS A 36 -35.68 -26.95 -22.70
C HIS A 36 -36.26 -25.66 -23.31
N LEU A 37 -36.24 -25.67 -24.66
CA LEU A 37 -36.84 -24.80 -25.70
C LEU A 37 -35.86 -23.77 -26.32
N ALA A 38 -35.15 -24.06 -27.43
CA ALA A 38 -35.61 -24.18 -28.84
C ALA A 38 -36.32 -22.90 -29.34
N ALA A 39 -35.60 -21.95 -29.98
CA ALA A 39 -35.46 -21.73 -31.45
C ALA A 39 -36.60 -20.82 -32.03
N PRO A 40 -36.57 -20.31 -33.28
CA PRO A 40 -35.49 -19.96 -34.23
C PRO A 40 -35.68 -18.55 -34.92
N ASN A 41 -34.78 -18.22 -35.85
CA ASN A 41 -35.03 -17.51 -37.13
C ASN A 41 -35.44 -16.02 -37.16
N LEU A 42 -34.64 -15.15 -37.79
CA LEU A 42 -34.89 -14.65 -39.16
C LEU A 42 -33.83 -13.63 -39.61
N ALA A 43 -33.63 -13.63 -40.92
CA ALA A 43 -32.53 -13.08 -41.69
C ALA A 43 -32.70 -11.57 -42.03
N PRO A 44 -31.83 -10.97 -42.86
CA PRO A 44 -31.49 -9.54 -42.88
C PRO A 44 -32.31 -8.71 -43.87
N ALA A 45 -32.23 -7.38 -43.76
CA ALA A 45 -32.64 -6.44 -44.80
C ALA A 45 -31.48 -5.49 -45.18
N PRO A 46 -31.23 -5.27 -46.48
CA PRO A 46 -30.24 -4.34 -47.01
C PRO A 46 -30.86 -2.95 -47.24
N GLY A 47 -30.04 -1.90 -47.23
CA GLY A 47 -30.48 -0.54 -47.51
C GLY A 47 -29.33 0.43 -47.73
N SER A 48 -28.69 0.32 -48.90
CA SER A 48 -27.79 1.33 -49.45
C SER A 48 -28.59 2.55 -49.91
N VAL A 49 -28.23 3.77 -49.48
CA VAL A 49 -28.37 4.97 -50.32
C VAL A 49 -27.16 5.88 -50.08
N GLN A 50 -26.39 6.06 -51.15
CA GLN A 50 -25.36 7.08 -51.30
C GLN A 50 -26.04 8.44 -51.48
N ALA A 51 -25.50 9.47 -50.82
CA ALA A 51 -25.63 10.85 -51.28
C ALA A 51 -24.27 11.53 -51.14
N SER A 52 -23.55 11.57 -52.26
CA SER A 52 -22.40 12.44 -52.45
C SER A 52 -22.91 13.87 -52.62
N THR A 53 -22.38 14.82 -51.84
CA THR A 53 -22.37 16.23 -52.22
C THR A 53 -21.01 16.80 -51.88
N THR A 54 -20.46 17.48 -52.87
CA THR A 54 -19.10 17.96 -53.06
C THR A 54 -18.92 19.36 -52.47
N GLN A 55 -17.90 19.53 -51.59
CA GLN A 55 -17.00 20.71 -51.37
C GLN A 55 -17.60 22.13 -51.14
N PRO A 56 -16.82 23.16 -50.70
CA PRO A 56 -15.40 23.21 -50.31
C PRO A 56 -15.07 23.97 -49.00
N ASP A 57 -13.81 23.79 -48.57
CA ASP A 57 -12.91 24.75 -47.91
C ASP A 57 -13.44 25.63 -46.78
N ALA A 58 -13.18 25.20 -45.55
CA ALA A 58 -12.87 26.12 -44.46
C ALA A 58 -11.91 25.45 -43.45
N ALA A 59 -10.65 25.85 -43.54
CA ALA A 59 -9.66 25.84 -42.47
C ALA A 59 -9.51 24.54 -41.66
N THR A 60 -8.61 23.68 -42.14
CA THR A 60 -7.80 22.81 -41.28
C THR A 60 -6.98 23.68 -40.33
N SER A 61 -7.62 24.16 -39.26
CA SER A 61 -6.92 24.44 -38.01
C SER A 61 -6.51 23.07 -37.47
N ALA A 62 -5.36 22.59 -37.95
CA ALA A 62 -4.66 21.50 -37.31
C ALA A 62 -4.53 21.87 -35.83
N SER A 63 -5.36 21.22 -35.02
CA SER A 63 -5.25 21.20 -33.58
C SER A 63 -3.89 20.59 -33.28
N GLN A 64 -2.86 21.44 -33.25
CA GLN A 64 -1.75 21.28 -32.34
C GLN A 64 -2.39 21.31 -30.95
N ALA A 65 -2.91 20.16 -30.53
CA ALA A 65 -2.88 19.76 -29.14
C ALA A 65 -1.40 19.68 -28.78
N ALA A 66 -0.79 20.85 -28.61
CA ALA A 66 0.45 21.02 -27.89
C ALA A 66 0.23 20.21 -26.61
N ALA A 67 0.93 19.08 -26.50
CA ALA A 67 0.94 18.26 -25.32
C ALA A 67 1.21 19.22 -24.17
N ARG A 68 0.15 19.57 -23.42
CA ARG A 68 0.30 20.35 -22.20
C ARG A 68 1.34 19.58 -21.39
N PRO A 69 2.43 20.23 -20.94
CA PRO A 69 3.37 19.54 -20.08
C PRO A 69 2.56 19.01 -18.90
N VAL A 70 2.36 17.68 -18.88
CA VAL A 70 1.74 17.01 -17.74
C VAL A 70 2.70 17.31 -16.61
N ALA A 71 2.27 18.16 -15.68
CA ALA A 71 3.10 18.54 -14.54
C ALA A 71 3.55 17.25 -13.87
N THR A 72 4.85 16.94 -13.97
CA THR A 72 5.42 15.77 -13.32
C THR A 72 5.32 16.02 -11.83
N LEU A 73 4.40 15.34 -11.17
CA LEU A 73 4.23 15.48 -9.73
C LEU A 73 5.44 14.83 -9.06
N VAL A 74 6.32 15.67 -8.49
CA VAL A 74 7.48 15.23 -7.74
C VAL A 74 7.06 15.00 -6.30
N TYR A 75 7.30 13.78 -5.80
CA TYR A 75 7.04 13.42 -4.41
C TYR A 75 8.35 13.46 -3.63
N VAL A 76 8.39 14.32 -2.62
CA VAL A 76 9.52 14.46 -1.70
C VAL A 76 9.14 13.78 -0.39
N TRP A 77 9.89 12.73 -0.04
CA TRP A 77 9.69 11.96 1.19
C TRP A 77 10.74 12.33 2.23
N GLU A 78 10.27 12.77 3.39
CA GLU A 78 11.10 13.17 4.50
C GLU A 78 10.82 12.28 5.72
N HIS A 79 11.88 12.01 6.45
CA HIS A 79 11.84 11.31 7.72
C HIS A 79 12.29 12.27 8.80
N SER A 80 11.47 12.42 9.85
CA SER A 80 11.78 13.27 10.99
C SER A 80 11.66 12.50 12.30
N ILE A 81 12.43 12.94 13.29
CA ILE A 81 12.49 12.34 14.62
C ILE A 81 12.17 13.42 15.65
N VAL A 82 11.15 13.17 16.47
CA VAL A 82 10.85 13.99 17.65
C VAL A 82 11.39 13.28 18.87
N TYR A 83 12.27 13.96 19.60
CA TYR A 83 12.86 13.48 20.84
C TYR A 83 12.01 13.90 22.04
N HIS A 84 11.80 12.97 22.97
CA HIS A 84 11.11 13.17 24.23
C HIS A 84 12.11 12.98 25.36
N GLN A 85 12.19 13.93 26.31
CA GLN A 85 13.14 13.89 27.45
C GLN A 85 14.60 13.63 27.02
N PRO A 86 15.16 14.44 26.10
CA PRO A 86 16.48 14.20 25.53
C PRO A 86 17.58 14.20 26.61
N GLY A 87 18.52 13.27 26.50
CA GLY A 87 19.65 13.11 27.42
C GLY A 87 19.33 12.38 28.72
N THR A 88 18.11 11.87 28.89
CA THR A 88 17.70 11.11 30.09
C THR A 88 17.66 9.60 29.82
N ARG A 89 17.59 8.80 30.89
CA ARG A 89 17.33 7.35 30.78
C ARG A 89 15.95 7.02 30.22
N SER A 90 15.06 8.01 30.14
CA SER A 90 13.70 7.93 29.63
C SER A 90 13.55 8.57 28.25
N GLU A 91 14.66 8.77 27.51
CA GLU A 91 14.61 9.36 26.17
C GLU A 91 13.82 8.48 25.20
N GLY A 92 12.73 9.04 24.66
CA GLY A 92 11.91 8.41 23.62
C GLY A 92 12.08 9.13 22.28
N ARG A 93 11.96 8.40 21.17
CA ARG A 93 12.07 8.95 19.81
C ARG A 93 10.86 8.53 18.99
N SER A 94 10.08 9.51 18.56
CA SER A 94 8.93 9.28 17.68
C SER A 94 9.33 9.60 16.26
N HIS A 95 9.22 8.61 15.38
CA HIS A 95 9.57 8.71 13.98
C HIS A 95 8.33 9.00 13.13
N TYR A 96 8.46 9.94 12.20
CA TYR A 96 7.40 10.38 11.31
C TYR A 96 7.87 10.34 9.86
N LEU A 97 6.94 9.97 8.97
CA LEU A 97 7.13 10.06 7.53
C LEU A 97 6.20 11.12 6.98
N THR A 98 6.73 12.03 6.18
CA THR A 98 5.94 13.03 5.46
C THR A 98 6.21 12.91 3.95
N CYS A 99 5.18 13.19 3.16
CA CYS A 99 5.28 13.34 1.71
C CYS A 99 4.79 14.73 1.34
N ASN A 100 5.64 15.57 0.74
CA ASN A 100 5.32 16.95 0.39
C ASN A 100 4.68 17.73 1.57
N GLY A 101 5.23 17.55 2.78
CA GLY A 101 4.72 18.16 4.01
C GLY A 101 3.47 17.52 4.62
N THR A 102 2.85 16.54 3.98
CA THR A 102 1.70 15.81 4.52
C THR A 102 2.16 14.59 5.31
N LEU A 103 1.68 14.44 6.55
CA LEU A 103 2.03 13.31 7.40
C LEU A 103 1.40 12.01 6.90
N LEU A 104 2.21 10.95 6.81
CA LEU A 104 1.71 9.61 6.55
C LEU A 104 1.06 9.07 7.83
N PRO A 105 -0.22 8.66 7.79
CA PRO A 105 -0.91 8.14 8.97
C PRO A 105 -0.26 6.84 9.46
N ASP A 106 -0.32 6.61 10.77
CA ASP A 106 0.24 5.43 11.44
C ASP A 106 -0.64 4.19 11.23
N VAL A 107 -0.82 3.75 9.99
CA VAL A 107 -1.74 2.66 9.65
C VAL A 107 -1.04 1.52 8.94
N PHE A 108 0.23 1.67 8.56
CA PHE A 108 0.97 0.65 7.82
C PHE A 108 2.01 0.02 8.74
N ALA A 109 2.16 -1.31 8.68
CA ALA A 109 3.21 -2.01 9.41
C ALA A 109 4.58 -1.87 8.74
N LEU A 110 4.59 -1.75 7.40
CA LEU A 110 5.78 -1.48 6.60
C LEU A 110 5.43 -0.51 5.48
N VAL A 111 6.33 0.44 5.24
CA VAL A 111 6.29 1.38 4.10
C VAL A 111 7.59 1.23 3.32
N VAL A 112 7.51 1.11 2.00
CA VAL A 112 8.65 1.08 1.08
C VAL A 112 8.48 2.20 0.08
N LEU A 113 9.41 3.14 0.09
CA LEU A 113 9.43 4.31 -0.77
C LEU A 113 9.89 3.96 -2.19
N PRO A 114 9.59 4.82 -3.20
CA PRO A 114 10.05 4.60 -4.58
C PRO A 114 11.55 4.40 -4.75
N ASP A 115 12.35 5.00 -3.88
CA ASP A 115 13.82 4.91 -3.87
C ASP A 115 14.36 3.64 -3.17
N GLY A 116 13.46 2.78 -2.67
CA GLY A 116 13.79 1.53 -1.99
C GLY A 116 14.05 1.67 -0.49
N ARG A 117 14.07 2.89 0.07
CA ARG A 117 14.09 3.08 1.52
C ARG A 117 12.84 2.47 2.13
N SER A 118 13.00 1.78 3.25
CA SER A 118 11.87 1.17 3.95
C SER A 118 11.81 1.60 5.41
N PHE A 119 10.60 1.57 5.95
CA PHE A 119 10.31 1.97 7.32
C PHE A 119 9.31 0.99 7.93
N ALA A 120 9.69 0.39 9.05
CA ALA A 120 8.84 -0.49 9.83
C ALA A 120 8.16 0.31 10.94
N PHE A 121 6.88 0.03 11.19
CA PHE A 121 6.17 0.67 12.28
C PHE A 121 6.56 0.04 13.62
N GLY A 122 7.15 0.86 14.50
CA GLY A 122 7.49 0.51 15.86
C GLY A 122 6.41 0.98 16.85
N THR A 123 6.05 0.10 17.78
CA THR A 123 5.28 0.46 18.97
C THR A 123 6.19 0.35 20.19
N ARG A 124 6.41 1.45 20.91
CA ARG A 124 7.19 1.41 22.14
C ARG A 124 6.37 0.81 23.29
N SER A 125 7.06 0.10 24.17
CA SER A 125 6.47 -0.56 25.35
C SER A 125 6.91 0.08 26.68
N GLN A 126 7.82 1.04 26.61
CA GLN A 126 8.41 1.76 27.74
C GLN A 126 8.41 3.25 27.38
N LEU A 127 8.66 4.12 28.38
CA LEU A 127 8.79 5.57 28.17
C LEU A 127 9.94 5.95 27.23
N TRP A 128 10.94 5.07 27.08
CA TRP A 128 12.10 5.25 26.22
C TRP A 128 12.07 4.33 24.99
N GLY A 129 12.90 4.66 24.00
CA GLY A 129 13.03 3.92 22.74
C GLY A 129 12.19 4.49 21.61
N ASP A 130 12.01 3.69 20.55
CA ASP A 130 11.52 4.17 19.25
C ASP A 130 10.06 3.79 19.00
N ASP A 131 9.29 4.74 18.45
CA ASP A 131 7.93 4.51 17.94
C ASP A 131 7.71 5.15 16.56
N GLY A 132 6.66 4.74 15.86
CA GLY A 132 6.33 5.26 14.52
C GLY A 132 7.15 4.60 13.41
N TYR A 133 7.40 5.32 12.32
CA TYR A 133 8.07 4.78 11.14
C TYR A 133 9.60 4.79 11.28
N VAL A 134 10.16 3.71 11.85
CA VAL A 134 11.59 3.54 12.08
C VAL A 134 12.27 3.05 10.79
N PRO A 135 13.41 3.62 10.37
CA PRO A 135 14.15 3.11 9.21
C PRO A 135 14.46 1.62 9.33
N ALA A 136 14.25 0.89 8.24
CA ALA A 136 14.52 -0.53 8.12
C ALA A 136 15.41 -0.81 6.89
N ASP A 137 15.76 -2.09 6.69
CA ASP A 137 16.62 -2.51 5.58
C ASP A 137 16.02 -2.12 4.22
N LEU A 138 16.88 -1.86 3.23
CA LEU A 138 16.40 -1.57 1.86
C LEU A 138 15.60 -2.75 1.31
N VAL A 139 14.41 -2.47 0.77
CA VAL A 139 13.54 -3.48 0.17
C VAL A 139 13.44 -3.25 -1.32
N LYS A 140 13.85 -4.26 -2.10
CA LYS A 140 13.60 -4.30 -3.54
C LYS A 140 12.27 -4.99 -3.80
N LEU A 141 11.32 -4.27 -4.35
CA LEU A 141 10.02 -4.82 -4.71
C LEU A 141 10.11 -5.53 -6.06
N PRO A 142 9.48 -6.70 -6.23
CA PRO A 142 9.42 -7.37 -7.52
C PRO A 142 8.64 -6.51 -8.51
N ALA A 143 9.08 -6.49 -9.76
CA ALA A 143 8.35 -5.88 -10.87
C ALA A 143 7.51 -6.95 -11.58
N SER A 144 6.31 -6.57 -12.02
CA SER A 144 5.43 -7.42 -12.81
C SER A 144 5.28 -6.85 -14.23
N PRO A 145 5.31 -7.70 -15.27
CA PRO A 145 5.04 -7.27 -16.64
C PRO A 145 3.56 -6.91 -16.86
N THR A 146 2.67 -7.30 -15.94
CA THR A 146 1.25 -6.96 -16.01
C THR A 146 1.05 -5.45 -15.90
N ALA A 147 0.28 -4.89 -16.84
CA ALA A 147 -0.03 -3.47 -16.85
C ALA A 147 -1.01 -3.09 -15.74
N ILE A 148 -0.80 -1.92 -15.15
CA ILE A 148 -1.77 -1.31 -14.24
C ILE A 148 -3.07 -0.97 -14.99
N THR A 149 -4.21 -1.21 -14.36
CA THR A 149 -5.52 -0.89 -14.97
C THR A 149 -5.83 0.61 -14.87
N SER A 150 -6.63 1.13 -15.81
CA SER A 150 -7.11 2.52 -15.74
C SER A 150 -7.91 2.81 -14.47
N ASN A 151 -8.63 1.81 -13.94
CA ASN A 151 -9.34 1.95 -12.68
C ASN A 151 -8.39 2.13 -11.49
N SER A 152 -7.31 1.33 -11.43
CA SER A 152 -6.29 1.47 -10.39
C SER A 152 -5.62 2.83 -10.43
N LEU A 153 -5.31 3.34 -11.63
CA LEU A 153 -4.78 4.70 -11.82
C LEU A 153 -5.76 5.78 -11.35
N ALA A 154 -7.05 5.64 -11.65
CA ALA A 154 -8.07 6.62 -11.27
C ALA A 154 -8.33 6.64 -9.76
N VAL A 155 -8.39 5.47 -9.13
CA VAL A 155 -8.57 5.32 -7.68
C VAL A 155 -7.29 5.69 -6.91
N GLY A 156 -6.13 5.48 -7.54
CA GLY A 156 -4.82 5.83 -6.99
C GLY A 156 -4.22 4.78 -6.07
N PHE A 157 -4.66 3.53 -6.18
CA PHE A 157 -4.01 2.39 -5.52
C PHE A 157 -4.39 1.06 -6.17
N TYR A 158 -3.62 0.02 -5.88
CA TYR A 158 -3.99 -1.38 -6.12
C TYR A 158 -3.35 -2.30 -5.09
N LEU A 159 -3.94 -3.49 -4.90
CA LEU A 159 -3.42 -4.53 -4.02
C LEU A 159 -2.43 -5.43 -4.79
N GLY A 160 -1.33 -5.83 -4.14
CA GLY A 160 -0.31 -6.70 -4.72
C GLY A 160 1.07 -6.55 -4.05
N ASP A 161 1.92 -7.56 -4.19
CA ASP A 161 3.34 -7.56 -3.76
C ASP A 161 4.27 -6.99 -4.83
N SER A 162 3.81 -6.92 -6.07
CA SER A 162 4.63 -6.60 -7.22
C SER A 162 4.19 -5.30 -7.88
N ARG A 163 5.19 -4.54 -8.33
CA ARG A 163 4.97 -3.28 -9.03
C ARG A 163 4.54 -3.56 -10.46
N LEU A 164 3.27 -3.28 -10.77
CA LEU A 164 2.71 -3.40 -12.11
C LEU A 164 3.38 -2.42 -13.09
N ALA A 165 3.52 -2.84 -14.35
CA ALA A 165 4.01 -2.00 -15.43
C ALA A 165 3.11 -0.77 -15.61
N GLY A 166 3.71 0.41 -15.73
CA GLY A 166 2.98 1.69 -15.80
C GLY A 166 2.56 2.28 -14.45
N THR A 167 2.89 1.65 -13.32
CA THR A 167 2.67 2.27 -11.99
C THR A 167 3.47 3.58 -11.88
N PRO A 168 2.85 4.72 -11.57
CA PRO A 168 3.55 6.01 -11.46
C PRO A 168 4.75 5.94 -10.52
N ALA A 169 5.85 6.61 -10.89
CA ALA A 169 7.14 6.51 -10.20
C ALA A 169 7.01 6.82 -8.69
N GLY A 170 6.19 7.81 -8.35
CA GLY A 170 6.01 8.32 -6.99
C GLY A 170 5.20 7.47 -6.01
N TRP A 171 4.53 6.42 -6.49
CA TRP A 171 3.73 5.56 -5.62
C TRP A 171 4.62 4.75 -4.69
N PHE A 172 4.24 4.70 -3.42
CA PHE A 172 4.91 3.90 -2.41
C PHE A 172 4.19 2.57 -2.24
N HIS A 173 4.88 1.60 -1.68
CA HIS A 173 4.30 0.30 -1.33
C HIS A 173 4.12 0.22 0.19
N ALA A 174 3.01 -0.36 0.62
CA ALA A 174 2.69 -0.50 2.03
C ALA A 174 2.16 -1.90 2.34
N ARG A 175 2.46 -2.39 3.55
CA ARG A 175 1.96 -3.67 4.05
C ARG A 175 1.37 -3.51 5.44
N ARG A 176 0.35 -4.32 5.72
CA ARG A 176 -0.16 -4.61 7.07
C ARG A 176 -1.02 -5.87 6.98
N ASP A 177 -1.00 -6.69 8.03
CA ASP A 177 -1.88 -7.84 8.29
C ASP A 177 -2.58 -8.46 7.06
N GLY A 178 -1.83 -9.22 6.27
CA GLY A 178 -2.36 -9.99 5.13
C GLY A 178 -2.64 -9.17 3.87
N TRP A 179 -2.43 -7.85 3.88
CA TRP A 179 -2.56 -6.99 2.72
C TRP A 179 -1.28 -6.22 2.41
N GLN A 180 -1.16 -5.91 1.13
CA GLN A 180 -0.03 -5.23 0.53
C GLN A 180 -0.53 -4.47 -0.69
N ALA A 181 -0.08 -3.23 -0.84
CA ALA A 181 -0.64 -2.32 -1.83
C ALA A 181 0.41 -1.33 -2.33
N PHE A 182 0.23 -0.88 -3.57
CA PHE A 182 0.89 0.32 -4.08
C PHE A 182 -0.11 1.47 -4.05
N ILE A 183 0.31 2.60 -3.50
CA ILE A 183 -0.58 3.71 -3.15
C ILE A 183 0.01 5.02 -3.63
N ASP A 184 -0.83 5.84 -4.26
CA ASP A 184 -0.54 7.25 -4.54
C ASP A 184 -0.49 8.04 -3.21
N PRO A 185 0.59 8.79 -2.93
CA PRO A 185 0.70 9.59 -1.70
C PRO A 185 -0.47 10.57 -1.48
N THR A 186 -1.10 11.05 -2.56
CA THR A 186 -2.26 11.96 -2.50
C THR A 186 -3.59 11.24 -2.22
N ARG A 187 -3.61 9.90 -2.25
CA ARG A 187 -4.81 9.07 -2.08
C ARG A 187 -4.76 8.18 -0.85
N VAL A 188 -3.81 8.42 0.06
CA VAL A 188 -3.65 7.63 1.29
C VAL A 188 -4.92 7.65 2.14
N ASP A 189 -5.53 8.81 2.36
CA ASP A 189 -6.76 8.90 3.18
C ASP A 189 -7.92 8.11 2.56
N ALA A 190 -8.07 8.18 1.22
CA ALA A 190 -9.07 7.42 0.50
C ALA A 190 -8.82 5.91 0.63
N PHE A 191 -7.55 5.48 0.57
CA PHE A 191 -7.17 4.08 0.81
C PHE A 191 -7.49 3.64 2.25
N VAL A 192 -7.14 4.45 3.24
CA VAL A 192 -7.39 4.18 4.66
C VAL A 192 -8.88 4.03 4.94
N GLN A 193 -9.70 4.93 4.40
CA GLN A 193 -11.15 4.89 4.55
C GLN A 193 -11.77 3.68 3.83
N ALA A 194 -11.38 3.44 2.57
CA ALA A 194 -11.90 2.33 1.78
C ALA A 194 -11.63 0.96 2.43
N ASN A 195 -10.47 0.82 3.08
CA ASN A 195 -10.05 -0.43 3.74
C ASN A 195 -10.31 -0.43 5.26
N ARG A 196 -10.94 0.62 5.80
CA ARG A 196 -11.28 0.77 7.23
C ARG A 196 -10.07 0.51 8.15
N LEU A 197 -8.94 1.10 7.81
CA LEU A 197 -7.69 0.88 8.53
C LEU A 197 -7.64 1.71 9.81
N GLU A 198 -7.50 1.03 10.94
CA GLU A 198 -7.37 1.70 12.23
C GLU A 198 -5.91 2.16 12.46
N PRO A 199 -5.67 3.27 13.16
CA PRO A 199 -4.33 3.65 13.56
C PRO A 199 -3.65 2.57 14.43
N LEU A 200 -2.40 2.27 14.13
CA LEU A 200 -1.50 1.46 14.93
C LEU A 200 -1.06 2.31 16.14
N PRO A 201 -1.08 1.74 17.36
CA PRO A 201 -0.71 2.48 18.54
C PRO A 201 0.79 2.70 18.59
N ARG A 202 1.23 3.95 18.82
CA ARG A 202 2.65 4.27 19.08
C ARG A 202 3.13 3.78 20.45
N GLN A 203 2.24 3.73 21.44
CA GLN A 203 2.49 3.24 22.80
C GLN A 203 1.53 2.12 23.16
N ARG A 204 2.02 1.08 23.84
CA ARG A 204 1.11 0.08 24.44
C ARG A 204 0.30 0.71 25.57
N GLN A 205 -1.02 0.49 25.55
CA GLN A 205 -1.99 1.02 26.52
C GLN A 205 -1.75 0.64 28.00
N ALA A 206 -0.85 -0.30 28.30
CA ALA A 206 -0.54 -0.69 29.68
C ALA A 206 -0.04 0.47 30.57
N GLU A 207 0.38 1.58 29.96
CA GLU A 207 0.90 2.77 30.65
C GLU A 207 -0.10 3.94 30.74
N LEU A 208 -1.29 3.83 30.12
CA LEU A 208 -2.34 4.85 30.17
C LEU A 208 -3.27 4.72 31.38
N ALA A 209 -3.12 3.66 32.19
CA ALA A 209 -3.79 3.60 33.47
C ALA A 209 -3.11 4.64 34.40
N PRO A 210 -3.83 5.66 34.91
CA PRO A 210 -3.27 6.48 35.96
C PRO A 210 -2.89 5.53 37.10
N SER A 211 -1.64 5.63 37.58
CA SER A 211 -1.26 5.05 38.86
C SER A 211 -2.19 5.64 39.90
N ALA A 212 -3.31 4.95 40.16
CA ALA A 212 -4.12 5.18 41.33
C ALA A 212 -3.21 4.84 42.50
N LYS A 213 -2.63 5.89 43.10
CA LYS A 213 -1.91 5.77 44.36
C LYS A 213 -2.91 5.25 45.40
N PRO A 214 -2.57 4.19 46.15
CA PRO A 214 -3.33 3.81 47.34
C PRO A 214 -3.27 4.90 48.41
#